data_AF-A0A533T3N6-F1
#
_entry.id   AF-A0A533T3N6-F1
#
_cell.length_a   1.000
_cell.length_b   1.000
_cell.length_c   1.000
_cell.angle_alpha   90.00
_cell.angle_beta   90.00
_cell.angle_gamma   90.00
#
_symmetry.space_group_name_H-M   'P 1'
#
loop_
_entity.id
_entity.type
_entity.pdbx_description
1 polymer ?
#
loop_
_entity_poly.entity_id
_entity_poly.type
_entity_poly.pdbx_seq_one_letter_code
_entity_poly.pdbx_strand_id
1 'polypeptide(L)' 'MIQKALCLTLFITTLTLSGCALGTAVQPWEKQTLARPEMTFEGDKLDTAYTEHIYSSKEAASGGSGVGGGGCGCN' A
#
# COMPACT_ATOMS: atom_id res chain seq x y z
N MET A 1 34.38 11.52 -29.35
CA MET A 1 33.42 10.41 -29.58
C MET A 1 32.81 9.89 -28.28
N ILE A 2 33.60 9.74 -27.21
CA ILE A 2 33.16 9.25 -25.88
C ILE A 2 32.04 10.10 -25.25
N GLN A 3 32.10 11.44 -25.35
CA GLN A 3 31.07 12.33 -24.77
C GLN A 3 29.66 12.10 -25.34
N LYS A 4 29.56 11.82 -26.65
CA LYS A 4 28.26 11.56 -27.31
C LYS A 4 27.69 10.20 -26.91
N ALA A 5 28.56 9.20 -26.73
CA ALA A 5 28.16 7.88 -26.25
C ALA A 5 27.66 7.95 -24.80
N LEU A 6 28.31 8.75 -23.94
CA LEU A 6 27.90 8.97 -22.55
C LEU A 6 26.54 9.68 -22.43
N CYS A 7 26.29 10.70 -23.24
CA CYS A 7 24.99 11.36 -23.26
C CYS A 7 23.87 10.44 -23.77
N LEU A 8 24.17 9.57 -24.75
CA LEU A 8 23.19 8.63 -25.29
C LEU A 8 22.81 7.55 -24.29
N THR A 9 23.79 6.99 -23.56
CA THR A 9 23.51 6.00 -22.51
C THR A 9 22.71 6.60 -21.37
N LEU A 10 23.05 7.82 -20.94
CA LEU A 10 22.28 8.54 -19.90
C LEU A 10 20.82 8.77 -20.31
N PHE A 11 20.59 9.18 -21.56
CA PHE A 11 19.24 9.41 -22.07
C PHE A 11 18.40 8.12 -22.13
N ILE A 12 19.01 7.01 -22.53
CA ILE A 12 18.32 5.71 -22.56
C ILE A 12 17.94 5.26 -21.15
N THR A 13 18.81 5.45 -20.16
CA THR A 13 18.53 5.07 -18.77
C THR A 13 17.41 5.89 -18.12
N THR A 14 17.23 7.17 -18.47
CA THR A 14 16.13 7.96 -17.90
C THR A 14 14.78 7.58 -18.49
N LEU A 15 14.73 7.16 -19.77
CA LEU A 15 13.49 6.70 -20.40
C LEU A 15 12.96 5.41 -19.75
N THR A 16 13.83 4.45 -19.42
CA THR A 16 13.40 3.16 -18.83
C THR A 16 12.89 3.27 -17.40
N LEU A 17 13.28 4.32 -16.66
CA LEU A 17 12.79 4.58 -15.29
C LEU A 17 11.44 5.32 -15.24
N SER A 18 10.95 5.84 -16.37
CA SER A 18 9.69 6.62 -16.41
C SER A 18 8.42 5.77 -16.24
N GLY A 19 8.51 4.44 -16.36
CA GLY A 19 7.36 3.54 -16.32
C GLY A 19 6.56 3.55 -15.01
N CYS A 20 7.18 3.88 -13.88
CA CYS A 20 6.50 3.89 -12.57
C CYS A 20 5.60 5.09 -12.34
N ALA A 21 5.77 6.19 -13.09
CA ALA A 21 5.07 7.46 -12.89
C ALA A 21 4.04 7.77 -14.00
N LEU A 22 4.02 6.99 -15.08
CA LEU A 22 3.13 7.19 -16.23
C LEU A 22 1.72 6.62 -16.03
N GLY A 23 1.45 5.98 -14.89
CA GLY A 23 0.10 5.53 -14.53
C GLY A 23 -0.80 6.71 -14.19
N THR A 24 -2.04 6.69 -14.70
CA THR A 24 -3.07 7.64 -14.27
C THR A 24 -3.25 7.52 -12.76
N ALA A 25 -3.05 8.62 -12.02
CA ALA A 25 -3.37 8.66 -10.60
C ALA A 25 -4.88 8.42 -10.45
N VAL A 26 -5.24 7.21 -10.01
CA VAL A 26 -6.63 6.81 -9.77
C VAL A 26 -7.17 7.63 -8.60
N GLN A 27 -8.30 8.29 -8.81
CA GLN A 27 -8.91 9.15 -7.79
C GLN A 27 -9.30 8.32 -6.56
N PRO A 28 -9.26 8.88 -5.34
CA PRO A 28 -9.55 8.12 -4.11
C PRO A 28 -10.88 7.35 -4.14
N TRP A 29 -11.93 7.94 -4.72
CA TRP A 29 -13.26 7.32 -4.83
C TRP A 29 -13.36 6.23 -5.90
N GLU A 30 -12.46 6.22 -6.90
CA GLU A 30 -12.40 5.17 -7.92
C GLU A 30 -11.83 3.85 -7.37
N LYS A 31 -11.18 3.90 -6.20
CA LYS A 31 -10.61 2.73 -5.51
C LYS A 31 -11.65 1.90 -4.74
N GLN A 32 -12.89 2.38 -4.58
CA GLN A 32 -13.93 1.62 -3.86
C GLN A 32 -14.19 0.24 -4.48
N THR A 33 -14.02 0.10 -5.80
CA THR A 33 -14.19 -1.19 -6.48
C THR A 33 -13.07 -2.20 -6.13
N LEU A 34 -11.90 -1.73 -5.68
CA LEU A 34 -10.72 -2.55 -5.37
C LEU A 34 -10.58 -2.91 -3.88
N ALA A 35 -11.30 -2.22 -2.99
CA ALA A 35 -11.25 -2.44 -1.55
C ALA A 35 -12.49 -3.20 -1.07
N ARG A 36 -12.69 -4.42 -1.57
CA ARG A 36 -13.80 -5.27 -1.15
C ARG A 36 -13.60 -5.75 0.29
N PRO A 37 -14.65 -5.85 1.11
CA PRO A 37 -14.55 -6.38 2.47
C PRO A 37 -13.96 -7.81 2.53
N GLU A 38 -14.14 -8.62 1.48
CA GLU A 38 -13.59 -9.97 1.44
C GLU A 38 -12.07 -10.02 1.18
N MET A 39 -11.44 -8.87 0.89
CA MET A 39 -9.99 -8.75 0.66
C MET A 39 -9.24 -8.27 1.91
N THR A 40 -9.93 -8.03 3.03
CA THR A 40 -9.28 -7.71 4.31
C THR A 40 -8.65 -8.95 4.92
N PHE A 41 -7.56 -8.78 5.66
CA PHE A 41 -6.93 -9.87 6.40
C PHE A 41 -7.78 -10.29 7.59
N GLU A 42 -8.47 -9.31 8.20
CA GLU A 42 -9.43 -9.53 9.26
C GLU A 42 -10.78 -10.01 8.69
N GLY A 43 -11.40 -10.94 9.42
CA GLY A 43 -12.71 -11.50 9.11
C GLY A 43 -13.84 -10.66 9.72
N ASP A 44 -14.66 -11.29 10.56
CA ASP A 44 -15.73 -10.58 11.26
C ASP A 44 -15.17 -9.51 12.21
N LYS A 45 -15.81 -8.34 12.21
CA LYS A 45 -15.35 -7.19 13.00
C LYS A 45 -15.48 -7.42 14.51
N LEU A 46 -16.53 -8.13 14.95
CA LEU A 46 -16.72 -8.43 16.36
C LEU A 46 -15.67 -9.44 16.83
N ASP A 47 -15.43 -10.49 16.03
CA ASP A 47 -14.42 -11.51 16.35
C ASP A 47 -13.01 -10.91 16.47
N THR A 48 -12.67 -10.03 15.53
CA THR A 48 -11.41 -9.27 15.56
C THR A 48 -11.30 -8.41 16.82
N ALA A 49 -12.35 -7.64 17.15
CA ALA A 49 -12.35 -6.80 18.34
C ALA A 49 -12.21 -7.63 19.64
N TYR A 50 -12.92 -8.75 19.74
CA TYR A 50 -12.82 -9.65 20.90
C TYR A 50 -11.40 -10.21 21.05
N THR A 51 -10.79 -10.63 19.95
CA THR A 51 -9.43 -11.16 19.94
C THR A 51 -8.43 -10.09 20.39
N GLU A 52 -8.52 -8.88 19.87
CA GLU A 52 -7.71 -7.74 20.29
C GLU A 52 -7.85 -7.41 21.78
N HIS A 53 -9.08 -7.42 22.30
CA HIS A 53 -9.32 -7.21 23.73
C HIS A 53 -8.67 -8.29 24.60
N ILE A 54 -8.65 -9.54 24.15
CA ILE A 54 -8.00 -10.64 24.87
C ILE A 54 -6.48 -10.44 24.87
N TYR A 55 -5.86 -10.17 23.71
CA TYR A 55 -4.41 -10.02 23.61
C TYR A 55 -3.90 -8.79 24.37
N SER A 56 -4.52 -7.62 24.19
CA SER A 56 -4.16 -6.40 24.91
C SER A 56 -4.25 -6.58 26.44
N SER A 57 -5.28 -7.29 26.92
CA SER A 57 -5.43 -7.60 28.34
C SER A 57 -4.36 -8.55 28.86
N LYS A 58 -3.97 -9.56 28.07
CA LYS A 58 -2.95 -10.54 28.45
C LYS A 58 -1.54 -9.96 28.44
N GLU A 59 -1.25 -9.11 27.47
CA GLU A 59 0.10 -8.62 27.21
C GLU A 59 0.38 -7.26 27.85
N ALA A 60 -0.64 -6.65 28.49
CA ALA A 60 -0.61 -5.26 28.96
C ALA A 60 -0.12 -4.28 27.86
N ALA A 61 -0.38 -4.63 26.60
CA ALA A 61 0.02 -3.86 25.44
C ALA A 61 -1.01 -2.75 25.20
N SER A 62 -0.51 -1.57 24.81
CA SER A 62 -1.34 -0.43 24.43
C SER A 62 -0.99 -0.01 23.00
N GLY A 63 -2.02 0.20 22.17
CA GLY A 63 -1.90 0.28 20.71
C GLY A 63 -2.36 -1.04 20.08
N GLY A 64 -3.53 -1.04 19.43
CA GLY A 64 -4.13 -2.23 18.83
C GLY A 64 -3.34 -2.76 17.63
N SER A 65 -3.65 -3.98 17.18
CA SER A 65 -2.88 -4.71 16.16
C SER A 65 -2.93 -4.15 14.72
N GLY A 66 -3.63 -3.05 14.44
CA GLY A 66 -3.90 -2.62 13.07
C GLY A 66 -3.72 -1.13 12.80
N VAL A 67 -3.00 -0.82 11.72
CA VAL A 67 -3.33 0.34 10.86
C VAL A 67 -4.39 -0.17 9.87
N GLY A 68 -5.53 0.53 9.78
CA GLY A 68 -6.76 0.06 9.13
C GLY A 68 -6.58 -0.81 7.86
N GLY A 69 -7.37 -1.88 7.79
CA GLY A 69 -7.23 -2.96 6.81
C GLY A 69 -7.44 -2.62 5.33
N GLY A 70 -7.25 -3.66 4.51
CA GLY A 70 -7.51 -3.81 3.07
C GLY A 70 -7.80 -2.56 2.24
N GLY A 71 -6.75 -2.01 1.63
CA GLY A 71 -6.80 -0.88 0.72
C GLY A 71 -5.38 -0.38 0.45
N CYS A 72 -5.19 0.55 -0.49
CA CYS A 72 -3.85 1.03 -0.88
C CYS A 72 -3.09 1.85 0.18
N GLY A 73 -3.37 1.64 1.48
CA GLY A 73 -2.56 2.16 2.59
C GLY A 73 -2.60 3.68 2.77
N CYS A 74 -3.63 4.37 2.26
CA CYS A 74 -3.82 5.78 2.56
C CYS A 74 -4.77 5.91 3.76
N ASN A 75 -4.17 6.00 4.95
CA ASN A 75 -4.80 6.64 6.12
C ASN A 75 -4.70 8.16 5.93
#